data_AF-A0A929BFC6-F1
#
_entry.id   AF-A0A929BFC6-F1
#
_cell.length_a   1.000
_cell.length_b   1.000
_cell.length_c   1.000
_cell.angle_alpha   90.00
_cell.angle_beta   90.00
_cell.angle_gamma   90.00
#
_symmetry.space_group_name_H-M   'P 1'
#
loop_
_entity.id
_entity.type
_entity.pdbx_description
1 polymer ?
#
loop_
_entity_poly.entity_id
_entity_poly.type
_entity_poly.pdbx_seq_one_letter_code
_entity_poly.pdbx_strand_id
1 'polypeptide(L)' 'MMNKNRLKRIVKIQNITLENTKKGVTQQWVYDNLIYPQFFISQSTYYEYLRIPAKALLHKYDKNN' A
#
# COMPACT_ATOMS: atom_id res chain seq x y z
N MET A 1 14.01 -7.46 -9.04
CA MET A 1 12.91 -8.13 -8.29
C MET A 1 12.53 -7.27 -7.09
N MET A 2 11.24 -7.06 -6.81
CA MET A 2 10.82 -6.37 -5.57
C MET A 2 11.08 -7.26 -4.35
N ASN A 3 11.65 -6.68 -3.30
CA ASN A 3 11.95 -7.37 -2.04
C ASN A 3 10.66 -7.63 -1.22
N LYS A 4 10.56 -8.77 -0.52
CA LYS A 4 9.45 -9.17 0.36
C LYS A 4 9.04 -8.06 1.34
N ASN A 5 10.00 -7.34 1.92
CA ASN A 5 9.73 -6.24 2.84
C ASN A 5 9.01 -5.06 2.18
N ARG A 6 9.37 -4.74 0.93
CA ARG A 6 8.70 -3.70 0.14
C ARG A 6 7.28 -4.12 -0.22
N LEU A 7 7.05 -5.39 -0.59
CA LEU A 7 5.72 -5.92 -0.86
C LEU A 7 4.82 -5.88 0.39
N LYS A 8 5.33 -6.30 1.55
CA LYS A 8 4.61 -6.19 2.83
C LYS A 8 4.21 -4.75 3.15
N ARG A 9 5.12 -3.79 2.94
CA ARG A 9 4.84 -2.36 3.12
C ARG A 9 3.72 -1.87 2.21
N ILE A 10 3.74 -2.26 0.93
CA ILE A 10 2.69 -1.88 -0.03
C ILE A 10 1.35 -2.48 0.36
N VAL A 11 1.31 -3.77 0.72
CA VAL A 11 0.07 -4.42 1.19
C VAL A 11 -0.49 -3.71 2.43
N LYS A 12 0.36 -3.28 3.37
CA LYS A 12 -0.07 -2.50 4.53
C LYS A 12 -0.72 -1.18 4.13
N ILE A 13 -0.10 -0.41 3.23
CA ILE A 13 -0.65 0.86 2.72
C ILE A 13 -1.99 0.65 1.99
N GLN A 14 -2.07 -0.41 1.18
CA GLN A 14 -3.30 -0.78 0.46
C GLN A 14 -4.43 -1.15 1.44
N ASN A 15 -4.13 -1.90 2.50
CA ASN A 15 -5.13 -2.27 3.51
C ASN A 15 -5.63 -1.03 4.26
N ILE A 16 -4.74 -0.16 4.73
CA ILE A 16 -5.11 1.12 5.39
C ILE A 16 -6.03 1.94 4.47
N THR A 17 -5.69 2.01 3.18
CA THR A 17 -6.50 2.75 2.20
C THR A 17 -7.88 2.13 2.07
N LEU A 18 -7.98 0.82 1.82
CA LEU A 18 -9.24 0.13 1.64
C LEU A 18 -10.14 0.20 2.88
N GLU A 19 -9.58 0.06 4.08
CA GLU A 19 -10.32 0.12 5.34
C GLU A 19 -10.94 1.50 5.58
N ASN A 20 -10.24 2.56 5.20
CA ASN A 20 -10.72 3.92 5.38
C ASN A 20 -11.65 4.35 4.24
N THR A 21 -11.34 4.03 2.98
CA THR A 21 -12.23 4.38 1.87
C THR A 21 -13.58 3.67 1.97
N LYS A 22 -13.64 2.46 2.55
CA LYS A 22 -14.90 1.78 2.88
C LYS A 22 -15.79 2.57 3.86
N LYS A 23 -15.21 3.46 4.67
CA LYS A 23 -15.91 4.33 5.61
C LYS A 23 -16.33 5.66 4.97
N GLY A 24 -16.09 5.85 3.67
CA GLY A 24 -16.48 7.05 2.92
C GLY A 24 -15.43 8.15 2.85
N VAL A 25 -14.21 7.94 3.37
CA VAL A 25 -13.14 8.94 3.22
C VAL A 25 -12.42 8.80 1.87
N THR A 26 -11.89 9.91 1.36
CA THR A 26 -11.19 9.93 0.07
C THR A 26 -9.77 9.37 0.18
N GLN A 27 -9.22 8.88 -0.93
CA GLN A 27 -7.82 8.45 -0.98
C GLN A 27 -6.85 9.60 -0.67
N GLN A 28 -7.20 10.83 -1.09
CA GLN A 28 -6.45 12.04 -0.74
C GLN A 28 -6.38 12.22 0.78
N TRP A 29 -7.53 12.16 1.45
CA TRP A 29 -7.60 12.29 2.90
C TRP A 29 -6.79 11.20 3.62
N VAL A 30 -6.89 9.95 3.14
CA VAL A 30 -6.09 8.84 3.65
C VAL A 30 -4.59 9.12 3.49
N TYR A 31 -4.18 9.62 2.32
CA TYR A 31 -2.79 9.95 2.07
C TYR A 31 -2.29 11.00 3.05
N ASP A 32 -2.99 12.13 3.16
CA ASP A 32 -2.57 13.28 3.97
C ASP A 32 -2.56 12.95 5.48
N ASN A 33 -3.54 12.19 5.96
CA ASN A 33 -3.75 11.97 7.40
C ASN A 33 -3.13 10.67 7.93
N LEU A 34 -3.03 9.62 7.11
CA LEU A 34 -2.64 8.29 7.58
C LEU A 34 -1.33 7.81 6.94
N ILE A 35 -1.11 8.11 5.65
CA ILE A 35 0.05 7.56 4.92
C ILE A 35 1.27 8.45 5.05
N TYR A 36 1.15 9.73 4.69
CA TYR A 36 2.28 10.65 4.70
C TYR A 36 2.96 10.75 6.08
N PRO A 37 2.23 10.89 7.21
CA PRO A 37 2.85 11.00 8.54
C PRO A 37 3.57 9.73 9.01
N GLN A 38 3.21 8.56 8.48
CA GLN A 38 3.75 7.28 8.94
C GLN A 38 4.83 6.71 8.01
N PHE A 39 4.66 6.91 6.71
CA PHE A 39 5.49 6.28 5.68
C PHE A 39 6.43 7.26 4.99
N PHE A 40 6.20 8.58 5.08
CA PHE A 40 7.03 9.61 4.45
C PHE A 40 7.27 9.34 2.96
N ILE A 41 6.23 8.90 2.25
CA ILE A 41 6.27 8.69 0.81
C ILE A 41 5.58 9.83 0.10
N SER A 42 6.06 10.15 -1.10
CA SER A 42 5.38 11.12 -1.96
C SER A 42 4.00 10.61 -2.39
N GLN A 43 3.14 11.53 -2.79
CA GLN A 43 1.80 11.21 -3.27
C GLN A 43 1.84 10.36 -4.55
N SER A 44 2.78 10.63 -5.46
CA SER A 44 2.95 9.82 -6.67
C SER A 44 3.34 8.38 -6.33
N THR A 45 4.25 8.18 -5.37
CA THR A 45 4.62 6.85 -4.86
C THR A 45 3.43 6.15 -4.20
N TYR A 46 2.59 6.87 -3.46
CA TYR A 46 1.38 6.32 -2.89
C TYR A 46 0.44 5.77 -3.97
N TYR A 47 0.14 6.56 -5.01
CA TYR A 47 -0.71 6.09 -6.11
C TYR A 47 -0.08 4.96 -6.91
N GLU A 48 1.24 4.96 -7.11
CA GLU A 48 1.96 3.82 -7.71
C GLU A 48 1.73 2.56 -6.87
N TYR A 49 1.85 2.65 -5.55
CA TYR A 49 1.67 1.53 -4.64
C TYR A 49 0.25 0.97 -4.66
N LEU A 50 -0.77 1.81 -4.85
CA LEU A 50 -2.15 1.34 -5.01
C LEU A 50 -2.36 0.53 -6.31
N ARG A 51 -1.59 0.81 -7.36
CA ARG A 51 -1.69 0.10 -8.66
C ARG A 51 -0.94 -1.23 -8.68
N ILE A 52 0.02 -1.44 -7.78
CA ILE A 52 0.83 -2.66 -7.76
C ILE A 52 -0.01 -3.84 -7.23
N PRO A 53 -0.03 -5.01 -7.90
CA PRO A 53 -0.70 -6.22 -7.41
C PRO A 53 0.10 -6.90 -6.29
N ALA A 54 0.38 -6.17 -5.20
CA ALA A 54 1.32 -6.57 -4.17
C ALA A 54 0.89 -7.83 -3.42
N LYS A 55 -0.41 -8.05 -3.21
CA LYS A 55 -0.94 -9.29 -2.59
C LYS A 55 -0.60 -10.53 -3.43
N ALA A 56 -0.78 -10.46 -4.76
CA ALA A 56 -0.47 -11.56 -5.66
C ALA A 56 1.05 -11.82 -5.74
N LEU A 57 1.85 -10.75 -5.78
CA LEU A 57 3.31 -10.84 -5.79
C LEU A 57 3.86 -11.44 -4.48
N LEU A 58 3.30 -11.05 -3.34
CA LEU A 58 3.69 -11.59 -2.03
C LEU A 58 3.36 -13.08 -1.94
N HIS A 59 2.17 -13.49 -2.39
CA HIS A 59 1.78 -14.90 -2.43
C HIS A 59 2.69 -15.75 -3.34
N LYS A 60 3.12 -15.22 -4.49
CA LYS A 60 4.13 -15.88 -5.33
C LYS A 60 5.48 -16.02 -4.61
N TYR A 61 5.86 -15.04 -3.79
CA TYR A 61 7.09 -15.06 -3.03
C TYR A 61 7.08 -16.11 -1.91
N ASP A 62 5.95 -16.25 -1.19
CA ASP A 62 5.78 -17.26 -0.15
C ASP A 62 5.58 -18.69 -0.71
N LYS A 63 5.14 -18.86 -1.97
CA LYS A 63 5.08 -20.18 -2.63
C LYS A 63 6.43 -20.69 -3.16
N ASN A 64 7.40 -19.79 -3.37
CA ASN A 64 8.70 -20.10 -3.98
C ASN A 64 9.87 -20.09 -2.98
N ASN A 65 9.60 -20.01 -1.66
CA ASN A 65 10.57 -20.24 -0.58
C ASN A 65 10.17 -21.46 0.22
#